data_AF-K1U0Z5-F1
#
_entry.id   AF-K1U0Z5-F1
#
_cell.length_a   1.000
_cell.length_b   1.000
_cell.length_c   1.000
_cell.angle_alpha   90.00
_cell.angle_beta   90.00
_cell.angle_gamma   90.00
#
_symmetry.space_group_name_H-M   'P 1'
#
loop_
_entity.id
_entity.type
_entity.pdbx_description
1 polymer ?
#
loop_
_entity_poly.entity_id
_entity_poly.type
_entity_poly.pdbx_seq_one_letter_code
_entity_poly.pdbx_strand_id
1 'polypeptide(L)'
;MGGTHMESLFEQLGGTYTRQGDYCLPDVCLPPEEERPIGVYGQRRRAYLKEHHRVLYYDLLTAGTLDGHLADIEEQAQELFLRLVEQYADTEGV
;
A
#
# COMPACT_ATOMS: atom_id res chain seq x y z
N MET A 1 -47.21 4.23 12.20
CA MET A 1 -46.35 4.21 13.40
C MET A 1 -44.92 4.46 12.93
N GLY A 2 -44.52 5.73 12.83
CA GLY A 2 -43.17 6.09 12.43
C GLY A 2 -42.24 5.91 13.62
N GLY A 3 -41.56 4.77 13.68
CA GLY A 3 -40.43 4.62 14.59
C GLY A 3 -39.36 5.62 14.18
N THR A 4 -38.92 6.45 15.11
CA THR A 4 -37.77 7.34 14.92
C THR A 4 -36.57 6.49 14.51
N HIS A 5 -36.14 6.62 13.25
CA HIS A 5 -34.90 6.04 12.77
C HIS A 5 -33.76 6.68 13.57
N MET A 6 -33.22 5.94 14.54
CA MET A 6 -32.02 6.35 15.24
C MET A 6 -30.85 5.95 14.36
N GLU A 7 -30.21 6.93 13.73
CA GLU A 7 -28.99 6.70 12.96
C GLU A 7 -27.93 6.05 13.86
N SER A 8 -27.31 4.99 13.35
CA SER A 8 -26.17 4.36 13.98
C SER A 8 -24.96 5.30 14.01
N LEU A 9 -24.01 5.02 14.91
CA LEU A 9 -22.72 5.74 14.92
C LEU A 9 -21.99 5.64 13.58
N PHE A 10 -22.17 4.53 12.84
CA PHE A 10 -21.54 4.34 11.54
C PHE A 10 -22.12 5.28 10.47
N GLU A 11 -23.45 5.44 10.45
CA GLU A 11 -24.14 6.40 9.56
C GLU A 11 -23.77 7.85 9.90
N GLN A 12 -23.68 8.19 11.19
CA GLN A 12 -23.25 9.51 11.64
C GLN A 12 -21.81 9.85 11.20
N LEU A 13 -20.96 8.83 11.03
CA LEU A 13 -19.60 8.95 10.50
C LEU A 13 -19.52 8.88 8.97
N GLY A 14 -20.67 8.85 8.27
CA GLY A 14 -20.76 8.84 6.81
C GLY A 14 -20.72 7.45 6.17
N GLY A 15 -20.78 6.38 6.96
CA GLY A 15 -20.89 5.01 6.46
C GLY A 15 -22.30 4.68 5.94
N THR A 16 -22.40 3.76 4.99
CA THR A 16 -23.68 3.31 4.41
C THR A 16 -23.89 1.82 4.61
N TYR A 17 -25.13 1.36 4.47
CA TYR A 17 -25.46 -0.06 4.60
C TYR A 17 -26.11 -0.59 3.31
N THR A 18 -25.70 -1.79 2.90
CA THR A 18 -26.36 -2.56 1.84
C THR A 18 -27.13 -3.74 2.43
N ARG A 19 -28.40 -3.87 2.05
CA ARG A 19 -29.23 -4.99 2.49
C ARG A 19 -28.88 -6.26 1.73
N GLN A 20 -28.44 -7.29 2.46
CA GLN A 20 -28.19 -8.63 1.95
C GLN A 20 -29.11 -9.63 2.67
N GLY A 21 -30.18 -10.05 1.98
CA GLY A 21 -31.24 -10.87 2.56
C GLY A 21 -31.94 -10.16 3.71
N ASP A 22 -31.87 -10.77 4.89
CA ASP A 22 -32.48 -10.25 6.12
C ASP A 22 -31.55 -9.33 6.94
N TYR A 23 -30.31 -9.11 6.47
CA TYR A 23 -29.30 -8.32 7.17
C TYR A 23 -28.96 -7.03 6.42
N CYS A 24 -28.72 -5.94 7.16
CA CYS A 24 -28.07 -4.74 6.63
C CYS A 24 -26.58 -4.81 6.96
N LEU A 25 -25.74 -4.98 5.93
CA LEU A 25 -24.28 -5.06 6.10
C LEU A 25 -23.66 -3.69 5.84
N PRO A 26 -22.68 -3.25 6.66
CA PRO A 26 -21.99 -1.99 6.43
C PRO A 26 -21.15 -2.06 5.15
N ASP A 27 -21.21 -1.00 4.35
CA ASP A 27 -20.39 -0.82 3.16
C ASP A 27 -18.98 -0.39 3.60
N VAL A 28 -18.12 -1.38 3.81
CA VAL A 28 -16.72 -1.16 4.19
C VAL A 28 -15.84 -1.33 2.95
N CYS A 29 -15.19 -0.25 2.53
CA CYS A 29 -14.19 -0.27 1.47
C CYS A 29 -12.84 0.13 2.06
N LEU A 30 -11.79 -0.56 1.63
CA LEU A 30 -10.43 -0.09 1.88
C LEU A 30 -10.20 1.18 1.04
N PRO A 31 -9.41 2.15 1.54
CA PRO A 31 -8.94 3.24 0.70
C PRO A 31 -8.19 2.66 -0.51
N PRO A 32 -8.22 3.34 -1.67
CA PRO A 32 -7.44 2.90 -2.82
C PRO A 32 -5.96 2.83 -2.42
N GLU A 33 -5.35 1.66 -2.65
CA GLU A 33 -3.91 1.50 -2.50
C GLU A 33 -3.19 2.18 -3.67
N GLU A 34 -1.98 2.66 -3.41
CA GLU A 34 -1.16 3.28 -4.44
C GLU A 34 -0.62 2.19 -5.37
N GLU A 35 -1.12 2.12 -6.61
CA GLU A 35 -0.70 1.14 -7.62
C GLU A 35 0.67 1.49 -8.22
N ARG A 36 1.73 1.47 -7.41
CA ARG A 36 3.11 1.62 -7.89
C ARG A 36 3.74 0.25 -8.17
N PRO A 37 4.44 0.08 -9.31
CA PRO A 37 5.05 -1.20 -9.65
C PRO A 37 6.20 -1.53 -8.69
N ILE A 38 6.15 -2.70 -8.07
CA ILE A 38 7.23 -3.22 -7.22
C ILE A 38 8.08 -4.18 -8.06
N GLY A 39 9.21 -3.66 -8.54
CA GLY A 39 10.18 -4.40 -9.33
C GLY A 39 11.11 -5.29 -8.50
N VAL A 40 12.24 -5.68 -9.11
CA VAL A 40 13.17 -6.66 -8.53
C VAL A 40 13.80 -6.15 -7.24
N TYR A 41 14.11 -4.85 -7.14
CA TYR A 41 14.75 -4.27 -5.96
C TYR A 41 13.77 -4.18 -4.80
N GLY A 42 12.53 -3.79 -5.07
CA GLY A 42 11.44 -3.83 -4.10
C GLY A 42 11.17 -5.25 -3.58
N GLN A 43 11.13 -6.27 -4.45
CA GLN A 43 10.95 -7.66 -4.00
C GLN A 43 12.13 -8.16 -3.16
N ARG A 44 13.37 -7.80 -3.51
CA ARG A 44 14.56 -8.13 -2.70
C ARG A 44 14.48 -7.47 -1.32
N ARG A 45 14.07 -6.20 -1.25
CA ARG A 45 13.85 -5.50 0.02
C ARG A 45 12.79 -6.20 0.86
N ARG A 46 11.69 -6.64 0.26
CA ARG A 46 10.64 -7.40 0.95
C ARG A 46 11.16 -8.69 1.57
N ALA A 47 11.92 -9.48 0.80
CA ALA A 47 12.53 -10.72 1.29
C ALA A 47 13.48 -10.44 2.46
N TYR A 48 14.35 -9.44 2.31
CA TYR A 48 15.29 -9.02 3.35
C TYR A 48 14.59 -8.57 4.64
N LEU A 49 13.53 -7.77 4.54
CA LEU A 49 12.74 -7.34 5.69
C LEU A 49 12.10 -8.53 6.40
N LYS A 50 11.54 -9.48 5.65
CA LYS A 50 10.88 -10.66 6.22
C LYS A 50 11.87 -11.60 6.91
N GLU A 51 13.09 -11.74 6.39
CA GLU A 51 14.11 -12.63 6.94
C GLU A 51 14.87 -12.01 8.12
N HIS A 52 15.26 -10.74 8.00
CA HIS A 52 16.20 -10.12 8.94
C HIS A 52 15.59 -9.00 9.81
N HIS A 53 14.47 -8.40 9.41
CA HIS A 53 13.84 -7.26 10.10
C HIS A 53 12.35 -7.46 10.32
N ARG A 54 11.99 -8.62 10.89
CA ARG A 54 10.59 -9.06 11.04
C ARG A 54 9.68 -8.05 11.74
N VAL A 55 10.19 -7.34 12.75
CA VAL A 55 9.42 -6.31 13.47
C VAL A 55 9.00 -5.21 12.50
N LEU A 56 9.96 -4.58 11.83
CA LEU A 56 9.69 -3.55 10.82
C LEU A 56 8.79 -4.06 9.69
N TYR A 57 8.98 -5.29 9.23
CA TYR A 57 8.11 -5.90 8.21
C TYR A 57 6.64 -5.92 8.64
N TYR A 58 6.37 -6.41 9.87
CA TYR A 58 4.99 -6.49 10.37
C TYR A 58 4.43 -5.12 10.76
N ASP A 59 5.26 -4.20 11.24
CA ASP A 59 4.83 -2.82 11.51
C ASP A 59 4.35 -2.14 10.22
N LEU A 60 5.13 -2.21 9.14
CA LEU A 60 4.75 -1.67 7.82
C LEU A 60 3.51 -2.36 7.23
N LEU A 61 3.42 -3.69 7.40
CA LEU A 61 2.30 -4.47 6.88
C LEU A 61 1.00 -4.11 7.58
N THR A 62 1.02 -4.02 8.92
CA THR A 62 -0.18 -3.69 9.72
C THR A 62 -0.57 -2.23 9.60
N ALA A 63 0.39 -1.34 9.35
CA ALA A 63 0.13 0.06 9.03
C ALA A 63 -0.41 0.27 7.61
N GLY A 64 -0.39 -0.74 6.73
CA GLY A 64 -0.79 -0.62 5.33
C GLY A 64 0.18 0.19 4.47
N THR A 65 1.43 0.38 4.92
CA THR A 65 2.44 1.23 4.24
C THR A 65 3.58 0.42 3.61
N LEU A 66 3.51 -0.91 3.67
CA LEU A 66 4.55 -1.78 3.13
C LEU A 66 4.77 -1.56 1.62
N ASP A 67 3.70 -1.54 0.83
CA ASP A 67 3.81 -1.48 -0.62
C ASP A 67 4.37 -0.13 -1.09
N GLY A 68 3.96 0.97 -0.45
CA GLY A 68 4.56 2.29 -0.66
C GLY A 68 6.05 2.31 -0.33
N HIS A 69 6.46 1.72 0.80
CA HIS A 69 7.88 1.61 1.16
C HIS A 69 8.69 0.82 0.12
N LEU A 70 8.14 -0.28 -0.40
CA LEU A 70 8.81 -1.10 -1.41
C LEU A 70 8.92 -0.38 -2.76
N ALA A 71 7.89 0.38 -3.13
CA ALA A 71 7.90 1.23 -4.33
C ALA A 71 8.94 2.35 -4.24
N ASP A 72 9.05 3.04 -3.09
CA ASP A 72 10.08 4.07 -2.87
C ASP A 72 11.50 3.51 -3.03
N ILE A 73 11.74 2.29 -2.54
CA ILE A 73 13.03 1.61 -2.66
C ILE A 73 13.30 1.18 -4.10
N GLU A 74 12.29 0.72 -4.83
CA GLU A 74 12.42 0.41 -6.25
C GLU A 74 12.80 1.65 -7.06
N GLU A 75 12.11 2.77 -6.86
CA GLU A 75 12.38 4.04 -7.55
C GLU A 75 13.81 4.53 -7.27
N GLN A 76 14.23 4.56 -6.01
CA GLN A 76 15.58 4.93 -5.63
C GLN A 76 16.65 4.03 -6.26
N ALA A 77 16.41 2.72 -6.30
CA ALA A 77 17.35 1.78 -6.91
C ALA A 77 17.46 1.98 -8.43
N GLN A 78 16.34 2.23 -9.10
CA GLN A 78 16.31 2.52 -10.53
C GLN A 78 17.02 3.84 -10.86
N GLU A 79 16.79 4.90 -10.08
CA GLU A 79 17.47 6.19 -10.27
C GLU A 79 18.99 6.04 -10.15
N LEU A 80 19.45 5.36 -9.10
CA LEU A 80 20.88 5.10 -8.91
C LEU A 80 21.48 4.26 -10.05
N PHE A 81 20.75 3.25 -10.51
CA PHE A 81 21.17 2.41 -11.63
C PHE A 81 21.32 3.23 -12.91
N LEU A 82 20.32 4.04 -13.27
CA LEU A 82 20.36 4.87 -14.47
C LEU A 82 21.53 5.86 -14.43
N ARG A 83 21.73 6.52 -13.29
CA ARG A 83 22.85 7.45 -13.10
C ARG A 83 24.21 6.75 -13.29
N LEU A 84 24.35 5.53 -12.77
CA LEU A 84 25.59 4.77 -12.96
C LEU A 84 25.79 4.39 -14.43
N VAL A 85 24.74 3.92 -15.11
CA VAL A 85 24.82 3.56 -16.53
C VAL A 85 25.23 4.76 -17.39
N GLU A 86 24.67 5.94 -17.15
CA GLU A 86 25.04 7.18 -17.84
C GLU A 86 26.52 7.53 -17.61
N GLN A 87 26.96 7.51 -16.35
CA GLN A 87 28.36 7.77 -16.00
C GLN A 87 29.32 6.77 -16.67
N TYR A 88 28.95 5.49 -16.75
CA TYR A 88 29.77 4.48 -17.41
C TYR A 88 29.84 4.69 -18.93
N ALA A 89 28.73 5.03 -19.57
CA ALA A 89 28.68 5.32 -21.01
C ALA A 89 29.60 6.51 -21.35
N ASP A 90 29.52 7.59 -20.57
CA ASP A 90 30.39 8.77 -20.72
C ASP A 90 31.88 8.40 -20.59
N THR A 91 32.24 7.52 -19.64
CA THR A 91 33.64 7.11 -19.44
C THR A 91 34.18 6.21 -20.54
N GLU A 92 33.35 5.35 -21.12
CA GLU A 92 33.74 4.41 -22.19
C GLU A 92 33.61 5.04 -23.60
N GLY A 93 33.06 6.27 -23.70
CA GLY A 93 32.91 7.00 -24.94
C GLY A 93 31.87 6.41 -25.90
N VAL A 94 30.87 5.70 -25.36
CA VAL A 94 29.75 5.09 -26.09
C VAL A 94 28.51 5.96 -26.00
#